data_AF-A0A9E5NGT2-F1
#
_entry.id   AF-A0A9E5NGT2-F1
#
_cell.length_a   1.000
_cell.length_b   1.000
_cell.length_c   1.000
_cell.angle_alpha   90.00
_cell.angle_beta   90.00
_cell.angle_gamma   90.00
#
_symmetry.space_group_name_H-M   'P 1'
#
loop_
_entity.id
_entity.type
_entity.pdbx_description
1 polymer ?
#
loop_
_entity_poly.entity_id
_entity_poly.type
_entity_poly.pdbx_seq_one_letter_code
_entity_poly.pdbx_strand_id
1 'polypeptide(L)'
;MARAAQQSGLEEGDLKARVAEVARRVQPNWLHELLLGLPVSDILTTNYDYSLTAGSSPADAIIPGSTETKYSLFRTQQGQGKRVWHMHGEAAAADTLLLGHDHYVRYSGRIQEYLRPSTRGLPEPHEWKASSAVSPLAAGVEEYEDLEPSSLGYARYSWVDLFLTRETHIIGLRMDFSEIIIWWLLAVRARREEQEKHGLDSTQLRHSGKVVWWECGPDPKDESYVDRREVAEALGVEAQFYKVSLEDYGAAYRRLVQDLRRRLSA
;
A
#
# COMPACT_ATOMS: atom_id res chain seq x y z
N MET A 1 39.34 -0.01 7.62
CA MET A 1 37.99 0.34 7.11
C MET A 1 37.11 -0.86 6.75
N ALA A 2 37.64 -2.06 6.45
CA ALA A 2 36.83 -3.24 6.13
C ALA A 2 36.11 -3.91 7.32
N ARG A 3 36.55 -3.69 8.57
CA ARG A 3 35.94 -4.31 9.77
C ARG A 3 34.65 -3.62 10.26
N ALA A 4 34.45 -2.33 9.97
CA ALA A 4 33.29 -1.58 10.45
C ALA A 4 32.00 -1.89 9.65
N ALA A 5 32.13 -2.21 8.35
CA ALA A 5 31.01 -2.61 7.51
C ALA A 5 30.51 -4.04 7.79
N GLN A 6 31.33 -4.88 8.44
CA GLN A 6 30.98 -6.27 8.74
C GLN A 6 30.28 -6.43 10.09
N GLN A 7 30.41 -5.45 11.00
CA GLN A 7 29.66 -5.39 12.26
C GLN A 7 28.22 -4.87 12.07
N SER A 8 27.98 -3.95 11.15
CA SER A 8 26.64 -3.34 10.96
C SER A 8 25.61 -4.28 10.30
N GLY A 9 26.06 -5.23 9.46
CA GLY A 9 25.16 -6.16 8.75
C GLY A 9 24.58 -7.27 9.63
N LEU A 10 25.25 -7.61 10.74
CA LEU A 10 24.73 -8.55 11.75
C LEU A 10 23.71 -7.86 12.67
N GLU A 11 23.89 -6.57 12.98
CA GLU A 11 22.99 -5.81 13.88
C GLU A 11 21.61 -5.49 13.27
N GLU A 12 21.55 -5.15 11.98
CA GLU A 12 20.29 -4.78 11.33
C GLU A 12 19.38 -6.00 11.07
N GLY A 13 19.96 -7.11 10.60
CA GLY A 13 19.24 -8.36 10.37
C GLY A 13 18.62 -8.90 11.66
N ASP A 14 19.39 -8.88 12.76
CA ASP A 14 18.90 -9.30 14.08
C ASP A 14 17.78 -8.37 14.59
N LEU A 15 17.90 -7.06 14.39
CA LEU A 15 16.84 -6.10 14.72
C LEU A 15 15.54 -6.39 13.95
N LYS A 16 15.64 -6.58 12.63
CA LYS A 16 14.51 -6.93 11.78
C LYS A 16 13.88 -8.26 12.18
N ALA A 17 14.68 -9.26 12.52
CA ALA A 17 14.19 -10.54 13.00
C ALA A 17 13.40 -10.40 14.31
N ARG A 18 13.87 -9.58 15.26
CA ARG A 18 13.16 -9.29 16.51
C ARG A 18 11.83 -8.57 16.29
N VAL A 19 11.80 -7.57 15.41
CA VAL A 19 10.54 -6.87 15.07
C VAL A 19 9.56 -7.82 14.39
N ALA A 20 10.04 -8.64 13.45
CA ALA A 20 9.24 -9.66 12.80
C ALA A 20 8.65 -10.67 13.81
N GLU A 21 9.42 -11.09 14.81
CA GLU A 21 8.93 -11.97 15.86
C GLU A 21 7.78 -11.35 16.66
N VAL A 22 7.89 -10.05 17.00
CA VAL A 22 6.81 -9.33 17.69
C VAL A 22 5.57 -9.24 16.80
N ALA A 23 5.74 -8.89 15.52
CA ALA A 23 4.64 -8.79 14.56
C ALA A 23 3.89 -10.13 14.42
N ARG A 24 4.59 -11.28 14.36
CA ARG A 24 3.94 -12.61 14.27
C ARG A 24 3.04 -12.95 15.45
N ARG A 25 3.19 -12.28 16.60
CA ARG A 25 2.36 -12.53 17.79
C ARG A 25 1.02 -11.81 17.74
N VAL A 26 0.89 -10.78 16.88
CA VAL A 26 -0.35 -10.04 16.69
C VAL A 26 -1.42 -11.01 16.20
N GLN A 27 -2.59 -10.97 16.86
CA GLN A 27 -3.72 -11.81 16.52
C GLN A 27 -4.81 -10.99 15.82
N PRO A 28 -5.54 -11.59 14.87
CA PRO A 28 -6.71 -10.95 14.30
C PRO A 28 -7.75 -10.64 15.38
N ASN A 29 -8.59 -9.65 15.08
CA ASN A 29 -9.67 -9.22 15.94
C ASN A 29 -10.89 -8.87 15.09
N TRP A 30 -12.00 -8.51 15.74
CA TRP A 30 -13.27 -8.20 15.08
C TRP A 30 -13.17 -7.13 13.98
N LEU A 31 -12.22 -6.19 14.06
CA LEU A 31 -12.06 -5.16 13.02
C LEU A 31 -11.49 -5.77 11.75
N HIS A 32 -10.53 -6.69 11.85
CA HIS A 32 -10.00 -7.41 10.69
C HIS A 32 -11.10 -8.21 9.98
N GLU A 33 -11.98 -8.88 10.73
CA GLU A 33 -13.14 -9.59 10.18
C GLU A 33 -14.09 -8.63 9.43
N LEU A 34 -14.37 -7.46 10.01
CA LEU A 34 -15.20 -6.46 9.36
C LEU A 34 -14.59 -5.91 8.07
N LEU A 35 -13.27 -5.64 8.08
CA LEU A 35 -12.54 -5.15 6.90
C LEU A 35 -12.50 -6.21 5.78
N LEU A 36 -12.26 -7.47 6.14
CA LEU A 36 -12.34 -8.61 5.20
C LEU A 36 -13.76 -8.84 4.69
N GLY A 37 -14.79 -8.38 5.39
CA GLY A 37 -16.18 -8.39 4.93
C GLY A 37 -16.57 -7.23 4.00
N LEU A 38 -15.66 -6.35 3.59
CA LEU A 38 -15.94 -5.27 2.64
C LEU A 38 -15.91 -5.78 1.19
N PRO A 39 -16.73 -5.22 0.27
CA PRO A 39 -16.77 -5.63 -1.14
C PRO A 39 -15.60 -5.02 -1.94
N VAL A 40 -14.37 -5.28 -1.50
CA VAL A 40 -13.12 -4.88 -2.17
C VAL A 40 -12.31 -6.11 -2.58
N SER A 41 -11.51 -5.98 -3.65
CA SER A 41 -10.61 -7.04 -4.13
C SER A 41 -9.23 -7.00 -3.48
N ASP A 42 -8.76 -5.80 -3.10
CA ASP A 42 -7.40 -5.54 -2.65
C ASP A 42 -7.39 -4.78 -1.33
N ILE A 43 -6.51 -5.17 -0.42
CA ILE A 43 -6.24 -4.50 0.85
C ILE A 43 -4.75 -4.19 0.89
N LEU A 44 -4.39 -2.93 1.07
CA LEU A 44 -3.01 -2.49 1.22
C LEU A 44 -2.74 -2.25 2.71
N THR A 45 -1.66 -2.79 3.24
CA THR A 45 -1.31 -2.66 4.66
C THR A 45 0.15 -2.26 4.87
N THR A 46 0.38 -1.41 5.85
CA THR A 46 1.71 -1.08 6.39
C THR A 46 2.12 -2.03 7.52
N ASN A 47 1.21 -2.89 7.98
CA ASN A 47 1.46 -3.85 9.04
C ASN A 47 2.30 -5.03 8.55
N TYR A 48 3.19 -5.51 9.41
CA TYR A 48 4.05 -6.67 9.13
C TYR A 48 3.39 -8.02 9.46
N ASP A 49 2.32 -8.01 10.25
CA ASP A 49 1.64 -9.21 10.73
C ASP A 49 0.60 -9.75 9.74
N TYR A 50 0.00 -10.89 10.07
CA TYR A 50 -0.88 -11.66 9.20
C TYR A 50 -2.36 -11.62 9.63
N SER A 51 -2.77 -10.63 10.41
CA SER A 51 -4.16 -10.53 10.89
C SER A 51 -5.19 -10.40 9.75
N LEU A 52 -4.80 -9.82 8.61
CA LEU A 52 -5.64 -9.69 7.42
C LEU A 52 -5.59 -10.91 6.50
N THR A 53 -4.72 -11.89 6.77
CA THR A 53 -4.62 -13.15 6.00
C THR A 53 -4.90 -14.38 6.87
N ALA A 54 -5.25 -14.15 8.14
CA ALA A 54 -5.60 -15.19 9.09
C ALA A 54 -6.80 -16.01 8.60
N GLY A 55 -6.65 -17.33 8.64
CA GLY A 55 -7.66 -18.28 8.14
C GLY A 55 -7.45 -18.75 6.70
N SER A 56 -6.51 -18.16 5.95
CA SER A 56 -6.03 -18.72 4.67
C SER A 56 -5.01 -19.84 4.91
N SER A 57 -5.00 -20.88 4.07
CA SER A 57 -3.96 -21.92 4.11
C SER A 57 -2.58 -21.32 3.76
N PRO A 58 -1.48 -21.68 4.46
CA PRO A 58 -0.14 -21.18 4.15
C PRO A 58 0.33 -21.43 2.71
N ALA A 59 -0.18 -22.48 2.06
CA ALA A 59 0.13 -22.81 0.66
C ALA A 59 -0.63 -21.91 -0.35
N ASP A 60 -1.79 -21.39 0.04
CA ASP A 60 -2.61 -20.47 -0.75
C ASP A 60 -2.26 -19.00 -0.45
N ALA A 61 -1.48 -18.77 0.61
CA ALA A 61 -1.21 -17.44 1.14
C ALA A 61 -0.17 -16.66 0.35
N ILE A 62 0.77 -17.27 -0.38
CA ILE A 62 1.80 -16.54 -1.13
C ILE A 62 1.45 -16.52 -2.61
N ILE A 63 1.21 -15.34 -3.17
CA ILE A 63 0.94 -15.19 -4.59
C ILE A 63 2.25 -15.35 -5.39
N PRO A 64 2.30 -16.19 -6.45
CA PRO A 64 3.49 -16.30 -7.29
C PRO A 64 3.96 -14.92 -7.80
N GLY A 65 5.27 -14.68 -7.75
CA GLY A 65 5.86 -13.36 -8.01
C GLY A 65 6.12 -12.51 -6.76
N SER A 66 5.53 -12.85 -5.62
CA SER A 66 5.75 -12.24 -4.29
C SER A 66 7.05 -12.73 -3.61
N THR A 67 8.17 -12.83 -4.34
CA THR A 67 9.44 -13.40 -3.84
C THR A 67 10.52 -12.35 -3.54
N GLU A 68 10.14 -11.07 -3.49
CA GLU A 68 11.06 -9.95 -3.28
C GLU A 68 11.87 -10.09 -1.99
N THR A 69 13.19 -10.21 -2.07
CA THR A 69 14.03 -10.34 -0.87
C THR A 69 14.24 -9.02 -0.14
N LYS A 70 13.94 -7.88 -0.79
CA LYS A 70 14.03 -6.53 -0.22
C LYS A 70 12.89 -5.68 -0.75
N TYR A 71 12.33 -4.87 0.14
CA TYR A 71 11.12 -4.09 -0.13
C TYR A 71 9.94 -4.95 -0.58
N SER A 72 8.81 -4.30 -0.88
CA SER A 72 7.54 -5.00 -1.09
C SER A 72 6.67 -4.33 -2.16
N LEU A 73 7.12 -4.24 -3.42
CA LEU A 73 6.24 -3.76 -4.50
C LEU A 73 5.17 -4.79 -4.89
N PHE A 74 5.55 -6.06 -4.89
CA PHE A 74 4.75 -7.19 -5.38
C PHE A 74 4.43 -8.19 -4.28
N ARG A 75 4.77 -7.88 -3.02
CA ARG A 75 4.48 -8.77 -1.90
C ARG A 75 3.00 -8.79 -1.58
N THR A 76 2.38 -9.92 -1.92
CA THR A 76 0.93 -10.07 -1.87
C THR A 76 0.56 -11.45 -1.36
N GLN A 77 -0.44 -11.44 -0.49
CA GLN A 77 -1.02 -12.64 0.07
C GLN A 77 -2.52 -12.77 -0.20
N GLN A 78 -3.08 -13.95 0.01
CA GLN A 78 -4.53 -14.18 -0.02
C GLN A 78 -5.13 -14.12 1.39
N GLY A 79 -6.22 -13.36 1.55
CA GLY A 79 -7.00 -13.24 2.78
C GLY A 79 -8.50 -13.27 2.48
N GLN A 80 -9.19 -14.37 2.81
CA GLN A 80 -10.63 -14.54 2.56
C GLN A 80 -11.09 -14.16 1.13
N GLY A 81 -10.33 -14.60 0.11
CA GLY A 81 -10.63 -14.29 -1.30
C GLY A 81 -10.22 -12.88 -1.75
N LYS A 82 -9.44 -12.16 -0.95
CA LYS A 82 -8.87 -10.85 -1.27
C LYS A 82 -7.36 -10.90 -1.37
N ARG A 83 -6.80 -10.00 -2.14
CA ARG A 83 -5.35 -9.76 -2.21
C ARG A 83 -4.93 -8.79 -1.11
N VAL A 84 -3.98 -9.18 -0.26
CA VAL A 84 -3.43 -8.38 0.82
C VAL A 84 -2.00 -8.01 0.50
N TRP A 85 -1.73 -6.72 0.27
CA TRP A 85 -0.43 -6.19 -0.14
C TRP A 85 0.32 -5.62 1.07
N HIS A 86 1.49 -6.17 1.36
CA HIS A 86 2.31 -5.79 2.52
C HIS A 86 3.34 -4.72 2.16
N MET A 87 2.88 -3.48 1.99
CA MET A 87 3.68 -2.37 1.41
C MET A 87 5.00 -2.12 2.15
N HIS A 88 5.05 -2.36 3.46
CA HIS A 88 6.24 -2.11 4.29
C HIS A 88 7.08 -3.36 4.58
N GLY A 89 6.73 -4.50 3.98
CA GLY A 89 7.34 -5.79 4.34
C GLY A 89 6.40 -6.66 5.17
N GLU A 90 6.84 -7.89 5.41
CA GLU A 90 6.07 -8.88 6.14
C GLU A 90 6.95 -9.72 7.07
N ALA A 91 6.38 -10.21 8.16
CA ALA A 91 7.14 -10.85 9.22
C ALA A 91 7.79 -12.19 8.83
N ALA A 92 7.33 -12.86 7.76
CA ALA A 92 7.98 -14.05 7.19
C ALA A 92 9.28 -13.70 6.44
N ALA A 93 9.43 -12.45 5.98
CA ALA A 93 10.55 -11.97 5.20
C ALA A 93 11.17 -10.73 5.86
N ALA A 94 11.82 -10.92 7.01
CA ALA A 94 12.34 -9.84 7.86
C ALA A 94 13.18 -8.77 7.12
N ASP A 95 13.95 -9.16 6.10
CA ASP A 95 14.77 -8.24 5.31
C ASP A 95 13.98 -7.18 4.52
N THR A 96 12.68 -7.41 4.34
CA THR A 96 11.76 -6.52 3.62
C THR A 96 11.21 -5.38 4.47
N LEU A 97 11.34 -5.47 5.80
CA LEU A 97 10.77 -4.52 6.76
C LEU A 97 11.40 -3.13 6.63
N LEU A 98 10.55 -2.10 6.60
CA LEU A 98 10.98 -0.69 6.63
C LEU A 98 11.12 -0.15 8.07
N LEU A 99 12.25 -0.39 8.72
CA LEU A 99 12.48 0.05 10.12
C LEU A 99 13.15 1.42 10.29
N GLY A 100 13.35 2.18 9.21
CA GLY A 100 14.02 3.48 9.31
C GLY A 100 14.10 4.23 7.99
N HIS A 101 14.49 5.51 8.07
CA HIS A 101 14.47 6.43 6.94
C HIS A 101 15.31 5.97 5.73
N ASP A 102 16.46 5.31 5.94
CA ASP A 102 17.27 4.79 4.82
C ASP A 102 16.45 3.79 3.97
N HIS A 103 15.65 2.94 4.60
CA HIS A 103 14.76 2.02 3.88
C HIS A 103 13.70 2.76 3.09
N TYR A 104 13.03 3.77 3.69
CA TYR A 104 12.04 4.57 2.99
C TYR A 104 12.63 5.31 1.78
N VAL A 105 13.82 5.89 1.94
CA VAL A 105 14.52 6.61 0.85
C VAL A 105 14.86 5.66 -0.29
N ARG A 106 15.50 4.51 0.00
CA ARG A 106 15.84 3.53 -1.03
C ARG A 106 14.61 2.91 -1.68
N TYR A 107 13.58 2.64 -0.89
CA TYR A 107 12.34 2.08 -1.39
C TYR A 107 11.61 3.06 -2.31
N SER A 108 11.57 4.35 -1.94
CA SER A 108 11.06 5.41 -2.82
C SER A 108 11.82 5.46 -4.15
N GLY A 109 13.16 5.33 -4.12
CA GLY A 109 13.97 5.22 -5.33
C GLY A 109 13.61 4.01 -6.20
N ARG A 110 13.33 2.86 -5.56
CA ARG A 110 12.89 1.65 -6.26
C ARG A 110 11.51 1.82 -6.90
N ILE A 111 10.56 2.47 -6.22
CA ILE A 111 9.24 2.77 -6.78
C ILE A 111 9.36 3.73 -7.98
N GLN A 112 10.22 4.74 -7.88
CA GLN A 112 10.48 5.66 -9.00
C GLN A 112 11.12 4.97 -10.20
N GLU A 113 12.02 4.01 -9.97
CA GLU A 113 12.59 3.18 -11.04
C GLU A 113 11.51 2.33 -11.71
N TYR A 114 10.62 1.71 -10.93
CA TYR A 114 9.51 0.92 -11.42
C TYR A 114 8.51 1.72 -12.27
N LEU A 115 8.25 2.97 -11.89
CA LEU A 115 7.37 3.91 -12.59
C LEU A 115 8.07 4.69 -13.71
N ARG A 116 9.38 4.46 -13.94
CA ARG A 116 10.12 5.18 -14.99
C ARG A 116 9.59 4.76 -16.36
N PRO A 117 9.24 5.70 -17.25
CA PRO A 117 8.79 5.39 -18.61
C PRO A 117 9.76 4.42 -19.30
N SER A 118 9.22 3.33 -19.81
CA SER A 118 9.98 2.29 -20.49
C SER A 118 9.62 2.26 -21.96
N THR A 119 10.62 2.24 -22.82
CA THR A 119 10.43 1.97 -24.25
C THR A 119 10.34 0.47 -24.55
N ARG A 120 10.69 -0.39 -23.59
CA ARG A 120 10.32 -1.81 -23.63
C ARG A 120 8.90 -1.95 -23.14
N GLY A 121 8.06 -2.62 -23.92
CA GLY A 121 6.75 -3.08 -23.46
C GLY A 121 6.86 -4.04 -22.26
N LEU A 122 5.72 -4.52 -21.77
CA LEU A 122 5.70 -5.46 -20.65
C LEU A 122 6.48 -6.74 -21.00
N PRO A 123 7.28 -7.29 -20.05
CA PRO A 123 7.97 -8.56 -20.28
C PRO A 123 6.95 -9.70 -20.47
N GLU A 124 7.32 -10.67 -21.30
CA GLU A 124 6.54 -11.91 -21.43
C GLU A 124 6.42 -12.62 -20.07
N PRO A 125 5.33 -13.37 -19.78
CA PRO A 125 5.07 -13.88 -18.44
C PRO A 125 6.21 -14.73 -17.87
N HIS A 126 6.86 -15.51 -18.73
CA HIS A 126 7.97 -16.39 -18.37
C HIS A 126 9.29 -15.64 -18.13
N GLU A 127 9.41 -14.39 -18.57
CA GLU A 127 10.58 -13.53 -18.39
C GLU A 127 10.44 -12.60 -17.18
N TRP A 128 9.25 -12.54 -16.59
CA TRP A 128 8.94 -11.63 -15.51
C TRP A 128 9.83 -11.88 -14.29
N LYS A 129 10.41 -10.81 -13.76
CA LYS A 129 11.18 -10.79 -12.52
C LYS A 129 10.88 -9.50 -11.79
N ALA A 130 10.54 -9.59 -10.49
CA ALA A 130 10.29 -8.42 -9.64
C ALA A 130 11.43 -7.36 -9.72
N SER A 131 12.69 -7.79 -9.84
CA SER A 131 13.87 -6.92 -9.92
C SER A 131 13.95 -6.07 -11.20
N SER A 132 13.33 -6.51 -12.29
CA SER A 132 13.32 -5.81 -13.58
C SER A 132 11.90 -5.55 -14.09
N ALA A 133 10.92 -5.64 -13.21
CA ALA A 133 9.53 -5.36 -13.54
C ALA A 133 9.38 -3.89 -13.92
N VAL A 134 8.46 -3.64 -14.86
CA VAL A 134 8.10 -2.32 -15.36
C VAL A 134 6.63 -2.12 -15.05
N SER A 135 6.26 -0.95 -14.55
CA SER A 135 4.86 -0.61 -14.33
C SER A 135 4.08 -0.66 -15.64
N PRO A 136 2.88 -1.27 -15.66
CA PRO A 136 1.99 -1.16 -16.82
C PRO A 136 1.70 0.31 -17.18
N LEU A 137 1.63 1.20 -16.18
CA LEU A 137 1.49 2.65 -16.40
C LEU A 137 2.68 3.21 -17.16
N ALA A 138 3.89 2.79 -16.80
CA ALA A 138 5.13 3.24 -17.43
C ALA A 138 5.37 2.61 -18.81
N ALA A 139 4.77 1.45 -19.07
CA ALA A 139 4.78 0.77 -20.37
C ALA A 139 3.66 1.26 -21.31
N GLY A 140 2.82 2.21 -20.86
CA GLY A 140 1.73 2.77 -21.66
C GLY A 140 0.56 1.80 -21.87
N VAL A 141 0.35 0.85 -20.95
CA VAL A 141 -0.83 -0.03 -20.97
C VAL A 141 -2.04 0.77 -20.54
N GLU A 142 -2.99 0.91 -21.46
CA GLU A 142 -4.16 1.81 -21.33
C GLU A 142 -5.27 1.18 -20.46
N GLU A 143 -5.44 -0.14 -20.50
CA GLU A 143 -6.51 -0.84 -19.77
C GLU A 143 -5.95 -1.81 -18.71
N TYR A 144 -6.34 -1.60 -17.45
CA TYR A 144 -5.98 -2.50 -16.34
C TYR A 144 -6.85 -3.76 -16.27
N GLU A 145 -8.00 -3.77 -16.95
CA GLU A 145 -8.89 -4.93 -17.05
C GLU A 145 -8.26 -6.05 -17.89
N ASP A 146 -7.37 -5.71 -18.82
CA ASP A 146 -6.58 -6.68 -19.60
C ASP A 146 -5.53 -7.44 -18.77
N LEU A 147 -5.31 -7.04 -17.52
CA LEU A 147 -4.34 -7.65 -16.60
C LEU A 147 -4.97 -8.73 -15.69
N GLU A 148 -6.14 -9.28 -16.07
CA GLU A 148 -6.81 -10.34 -15.32
C GLU A 148 -5.84 -11.50 -14.97
N PRO A 149 -5.77 -11.94 -13.70
CA PRO A 149 -4.83 -12.97 -13.24
C PRO A 149 -4.92 -14.31 -13.99
N SER A 150 -6.08 -14.61 -14.58
CA SER A 150 -6.39 -15.91 -15.16
C SER A 150 -5.74 -16.21 -16.51
N SER A 151 -5.24 -15.21 -17.24
CA SER A 151 -4.66 -15.39 -18.59
C SER A 151 -3.13 -15.22 -18.64
N LEU A 152 -2.50 -14.61 -17.62
CA LEU A 152 -1.10 -14.16 -17.70
C LEU A 152 -0.18 -14.58 -16.55
N GLY A 153 -0.67 -15.35 -15.57
CA GLY A 153 0.13 -15.67 -14.39
C GLY A 153 0.28 -14.47 -13.46
N TYR A 154 0.46 -14.77 -12.18
CA TYR A 154 0.34 -13.79 -11.12
C TYR A 154 1.40 -12.66 -11.23
N ALA A 155 0.90 -11.42 -11.17
CA ALA A 155 1.62 -10.15 -10.94
C ALA A 155 2.43 -9.54 -12.10
N ARG A 156 1.74 -8.89 -13.05
CA ARG A 156 2.34 -7.83 -13.90
C ARG A 156 2.22 -6.40 -13.33
N TYR A 157 1.54 -6.24 -12.20
CA TYR A 157 1.34 -4.95 -11.53
C TYR A 157 1.62 -5.04 -10.03
N SER A 158 1.90 -3.90 -9.42
CA SER A 158 2.24 -3.70 -8.01
C SER A 158 1.09 -3.04 -7.26
N TRP A 159 1.20 -2.97 -5.93
CA TRP A 159 0.26 -2.15 -5.13
C TRP A 159 0.34 -0.67 -5.50
N VAL A 160 1.49 -0.18 -6.00
CA VAL A 160 1.67 1.21 -6.42
C VAL A 160 0.78 1.51 -7.62
N ASP A 161 0.69 0.58 -8.56
CA ASP A 161 -0.19 0.71 -9.71
C ASP A 161 -1.66 0.78 -9.29
N LEU A 162 -2.06 -0.11 -8.37
CA LEU A 162 -3.40 -0.10 -7.79
C LEU A 162 -3.68 1.24 -7.10
N PHE A 163 -2.74 1.71 -6.26
CA PHE A 163 -2.89 2.97 -5.55
C PHE A 163 -2.97 4.17 -6.50
N LEU A 164 -2.30 4.15 -7.66
CA LEU A 164 -2.34 5.25 -8.62
C LEU A 164 -3.59 5.27 -9.50
N THR A 165 -4.25 4.13 -9.68
CA THR A 165 -5.35 3.98 -10.66
C THR A 165 -6.71 3.74 -10.04
N ARG A 166 -6.77 3.11 -8.87
CA ARG A 166 -8.04 2.68 -8.24
C ARG A 166 -8.52 3.67 -7.19
N GLU A 167 -9.83 3.64 -6.94
CA GLU A 167 -10.40 4.25 -5.74
C GLU A 167 -9.82 3.57 -4.50
N THR A 168 -9.33 4.39 -3.58
CA THR A 168 -8.58 3.93 -2.40
C THR A 168 -9.20 4.52 -1.15
N HIS A 169 -9.54 3.65 -0.20
CA HIS A 169 -10.03 4.06 1.12
C HIS A 169 -8.97 3.78 2.19
N ILE A 170 -8.44 4.84 2.79
CA ILE A 170 -7.42 4.77 3.84
C ILE A 170 -8.12 4.75 5.20
N ILE A 171 -7.86 3.71 6.01
CA ILE A 171 -8.50 3.50 7.32
C ILE A 171 -7.42 3.14 8.33
N GLY A 172 -7.47 3.74 9.52
CA GLY A 172 -6.56 3.41 10.62
C GLY A 172 -5.12 3.90 10.46
N LEU A 173 -4.75 4.41 9.28
CA LEU A 173 -3.51 5.13 9.06
C LEU A 173 -3.71 6.61 9.42
N ARG A 174 -2.89 7.12 10.35
CA ARG A 174 -2.89 8.52 10.79
C ARG A 174 -2.35 9.51 9.76
N MET A 175 -1.89 9.01 8.61
CA MET A 175 -1.26 9.79 7.54
C MET A 175 -0.13 10.68 8.06
N ASP A 176 0.69 10.19 9.00
CA ASP A 176 1.84 10.98 9.45
C ASP A 176 2.79 11.30 8.28
N PHE A 177 3.51 12.42 8.34
CA PHE A 177 4.46 12.76 7.27
C PHE A 177 5.62 11.76 7.15
N SER A 178 5.83 10.89 8.15
CA SER A 178 6.70 9.72 8.03
C SER A 178 6.27 8.72 6.95
N GLU A 179 4.99 8.69 6.59
CA GLU A 179 4.42 7.87 5.50
C GLU A 179 4.76 8.46 4.12
N ILE A 180 6.03 8.82 3.93
CA ILE A 180 6.53 9.65 2.83
C ILE A 180 6.21 9.07 1.45
N ILE A 181 6.14 7.74 1.34
CA ILE A 181 5.81 7.07 0.09
C ILE A 181 4.35 7.32 -0.29
N ILE A 182 3.42 7.23 0.66
CA ILE A 182 1.99 7.50 0.41
C ILE A 182 1.81 8.97 0.05
N TRP A 183 2.42 9.89 0.79
CA TRP A 183 2.39 11.32 0.48
C TRP A 183 2.94 11.64 -0.91
N TRP A 184 4.05 11.01 -1.28
CA TRP A 184 4.62 11.15 -2.61
C TRP A 184 3.66 10.62 -3.70
N LEU A 185 3.04 9.46 -3.49
CA LEU A 185 2.07 8.91 -4.44
C LEU A 185 0.82 9.79 -4.58
N LEU A 186 0.31 10.37 -3.50
CA LEU A 186 -0.77 11.38 -3.56
C LEU A 186 -0.36 12.58 -4.42
N ALA A 187 0.86 13.09 -4.25
CA ALA A 187 1.38 14.17 -5.07
C ALA A 187 1.59 13.77 -6.54
N VAL A 188 1.92 12.50 -6.82
CA VAL A 188 1.97 11.95 -8.19
C VAL A 188 0.56 11.96 -8.80
N ARG A 189 -0.46 11.51 -8.07
CA ARG A 189 -1.86 11.51 -8.52
C ARG A 189 -2.36 12.93 -8.80
N ALA A 190 -2.23 13.84 -7.85
CA ALA A 190 -2.66 15.23 -7.98
C ALA A 190 -2.00 15.93 -9.18
N ARG A 191 -0.71 15.68 -9.41
CA ARG A 191 0.01 16.24 -10.57
C ARG A 191 -0.52 15.71 -11.89
N ARG A 192 -0.84 14.42 -11.98
CA ARG A 192 -1.40 13.82 -13.20
C ARG A 192 -2.77 14.40 -13.51
N GLU A 193 -3.64 14.52 -12.50
CA GLU A 193 -4.94 15.16 -12.66
C GLU A 193 -4.83 16.61 -13.16
N GLU A 194 -3.83 17.35 -12.66
CA GLU A 194 -3.58 18.71 -13.15
C GLU A 194 -3.08 18.72 -14.61
N GLN A 195 -2.16 17.82 -14.96
CA GLN A 195 -1.69 17.67 -16.35
C GLN A 195 -2.83 17.31 -17.31
N GLU A 196 -3.73 16.41 -16.91
CA GLU A 196 -4.91 16.03 -17.69
C GLU A 196 -5.85 17.22 -17.92
N LYS A 197 -6.16 18.01 -16.89
CA LYS A 197 -6.99 19.23 -17.01
C LYS A 197 -6.43 20.25 -18.00
N HIS A 198 -5.10 20.34 -18.12
CA HIS A 198 -4.42 21.23 -19.06
C HIS A 198 -4.12 20.58 -20.42
N GLY A 199 -4.56 19.35 -20.66
CA GLY A 199 -4.31 18.63 -21.91
C GLY A 199 -2.84 18.29 -22.16
N LEU A 200 -2.04 18.20 -21.09
CA LEU A 200 -0.60 17.93 -21.11
C LEU A 200 -0.26 16.46 -20.83
N ASP A 201 -1.26 15.64 -20.48
CA ASP A 201 -1.04 14.22 -20.24
C ASP A 201 -0.95 13.46 -21.57
N SER A 202 0.23 12.90 -21.85
CA SER A 202 0.45 12.02 -23.01
C SER A 202 0.09 10.56 -22.72
N THR A 203 -0.30 10.24 -21.48
CA THR A 203 -0.76 8.91 -21.08
C THR A 203 -2.28 8.90 -21.08
N GLN A 204 -2.92 8.02 -21.87
CA GLN A 204 -4.39 7.90 -21.92
C GLN A 204 -4.99 7.21 -20.68
N LEU A 205 -4.32 7.29 -19.52
CA LEU A 205 -4.76 6.69 -18.27
C LEU A 205 -5.79 7.61 -17.60
N ARG A 206 -7.02 7.53 -18.10
CA ARG A 206 -8.12 8.48 -17.86
C ARG A 206 -8.64 8.59 -16.43
N HIS A 207 -8.28 7.67 -15.51
CA HIS A 207 -8.92 7.63 -14.20
C HIS A 207 -7.96 7.27 -13.07
N SER A 208 -7.66 8.29 -12.25
CA SER A 208 -7.18 8.13 -10.88
C SER A 208 -8.43 8.05 -9.99
N GLY A 209 -8.91 6.84 -9.64
CA GLY A 209 -10.13 6.69 -8.83
C GLY A 209 -9.97 7.29 -7.43
N LYS A 210 -10.96 8.02 -6.90
CA LYS A 210 -10.82 8.89 -5.70
C LYS A 210 -10.02 8.28 -4.53
N VAL A 211 -9.30 9.11 -3.78
CA VAL A 211 -8.74 8.71 -2.48
C VAL A 211 -9.60 9.28 -1.36
N VAL A 212 -10.05 8.44 -0.44
CA VAL A 212 -10.84 8.84 0.74
C VAL A 212 -10.08 8.43 1.98
N TRP A 213 -9.86 9.36 2.90
CA TRP A 213 -9.20 9.10 4.18
C TRP A 213 -10.21 9.14 5.32
N TRP A 214 -10.39 8.00 6.00
CA TRP A 214 -11.33 7.85 7.10
C TRP A 214 -10.57 7.90 8.43
N GLU A 215 -10.59 9.06 9.08
CA GLU A 215 -9.88 9.30 10.33
C GLU A 215 -10.81 9.16 11.55
N CYS A 216 -10.34 8.43 12.56
CA CYS A 216 -10.94 8.37 13.90
C CYS A 216 -9.98 9.01 14.90
N GLY A 217 -10.41 10.02 15.65
CA GLY A 217 -9.54 10.67 16.64
C GLY A 217 -10.23 11.68 17.55
N PRO A 218 -9.49 12.24 18.53
CA PRO A 218 -9.95 13.39 19.31
C PRO A 218 -10.10 14.63 18.40
N ASP A 219 -10.79 15.67 18.89
CA ASP A 219 -11.13 16.85 18.10
C ASP A 219 -9.87 17.52 17.51
N PRO A 220 -9.80 17.76 16.18
CA PRO A 220 -8.67 18.39 15.51
C PRO A 220 -8.19 19.70 16.14
N LYS A 221 -9.10 20.46 16.78
CA LYS A 221 -8.78 21.79 17.34
C LYS A 221 -7.75 21.76 18.46
N ASP A 222 -7.40 20.57 18.98
CA ASP A 222 -6.44 20.40 20.08
C ASP A 222 -4.97 20.21 19.62
N GLU A 223 -4.67 20.07 18.32
CA GLU A 223 -3.28 19.89 17.83
C GLU A 223 -2.82 21.05 16.92
N SER A 224 -1.75 21.77 17.32
CA SER A 224 -1.16 22.87 16.56
C SER A 224 -0.14 22.38 15.53
N TYR A 225 -0.60 22.00 14.35
CA TYR A 225 0.23 21.80 13.15
C TYR A 225 -0.57 22.19 11.91
N VAL A 226 0.08 22.47 10.77
CA VAL A 226 -0.62 22.45 9.47
C VAL A 226 -1.40 21.13 9.43
N ASP A 227 -2.72 21.19 9.39
CA ASP A 227 -3.53 19.98 9.54
C ASP A 227 -3.15 19.08 8.35
N ARG A 228 -2.64 17.87 8.64
CA ARG A 228 -2.33 16.88 7.61
C ARG A 228 -3.52 16.70 6.66
N ARG A 229 -4.75 16.93 7.17
CA ARG A 229 -5.96 17.02 6.35
C ARG A 229 -5.91 18.11 5.30
N GLU A 230 -5.55 19.35 5.64
CA GLU A 230 -5.44 20.44 4.67
C GLU A 230 -4.45 20.09 3.54
N VAL A 231 -3.32 19.48 3.89
CA VAL A 231 -2.34 19.01 2.89
C VAL A 231 -2.91 17.87 2.05
N ALA A 232 -3.57 16.88 2.66
CA ALA A 232 -4.19 15.77 1.95
C ALA A 232 -5.31 16.24 1.00
N GLU A 233 -6.16 17.15 1.46
CA GLU A 233 -7.25 17.76 0.69
C GLU A 233 -6.71 18.57 -0.49
N ALA A 234 -5.63 19.33 -0.29
CA ALA A 234 -4.93 20.02 -1.37
C ALA A 234 -4.35 19.06 -2.43
N LEU A 235 -4.08 17.81 -2.05
CA LEU A 235 -3.67 16.72 -2.95
C LEU A 235 -4.86 15.89 -3.48
N GLY A 236 -6.10 16.34 -3.28
CA GLY A 236 -7.29 15.70 -3.81
C GLY A 236 -7.87 14.56 -2.96
N VAL A 237 -7.43 14.40 -1.71
CA VAL A 237 -7.97 13.39 -0.79
C VAL A 237 -9.27 13.90 -0.16
N GLU A 238 -10.32 13.09 -0.19
CA GLU A 238 -11.56 13.34 0.56
C GLU A 238 -11.40 12.87 2.01
N ALA A 239 -11.20 13.80 2.95
CA ALA A 239 -11.07 13.47 4.37
C ALA A 239 -12.44 13.35 5.06
N GLN A 240 -12.67 12.24 5.74
CA GLN A 240 -13.88 11.97 6.53
C GLN A 240 -13.47 11.72 7.98
N PHE A 241 -13.97 12.56 8.90
CA PHE A 241 -13.54 12.53 10.30
C PHE A 241 -14.65 12.05 11.25
N TYR A 242 -14.29 11.10 12.10
CA TYR A 242 -15.11 10.56 13.18
C TYR A 242 -14.50 11.01 14.50
N LYS A 243 -15.18 11.91 15.20
CA LYS A 243 -14.77 12.35 16.54
C LYS A 243 -14.94 11.20 17.54
N VAL A 244 -13.93 10.98 18.36
CA VAL A 244 -13.85 9.89 19.32
C VAL A 244 -13.43 10.43 20.69
N SER A 245 -14.12 10.02 21.76
CA SER A 245 -13.58 10.11 23.12
C SER A 245 -12.68 8.89 23.38
N LEU A 246 -11.63 9.01 24.21
CA LEU A 246 -10.59 7.99 24.38
C LEU A 246 -11.10 6.54 24.60
N GLU A 247 -12.31 6.36 25.13
CA GLU A 247 -12.91 5.05 25.41
C GLU A 247 -13.73 4.45 24.25
N ASP A 248 -13.96 5.17 23.15
CA ASP A 248 -15.00 4.82 22.16
C ASP A 248 -14.48 4.55 20.72
N TYR A 249 -13.19 4.25 20.56
CA TYR A 249 -12.61 3.92 19.25
C TYR A 249 -13.32 2.73 18.58
N GLY A 250 -13.77 1.74 19.36
CA GLY A 250 -14.46 0.58 18.82
C GLY A 250 -15.79 0.92 18.15
N ALA A 251 -16.61 1.81 18.72
CA ALA A 251 -17.86 2.21 18.08
C ALA A 251 -17.61 3.12 16.87
N ALA A 252 -16.59 3.99 16.94
CA ALA A 252 -16.21 4.85 15.83
C ALA A 252 -15.80 4.03 14.58
N TYR A 253 -14.93 3.04 14.74
CA TYR A 253 -14.55 2.15 13.63
C TYR A 253 -15.73 1.32 13.13
N ARG A 254 -16.64 0.87 14.00
CA ARG A 254 -17.87 0.18 13.56
C ARG A 254 -18.72 1.06 12.65
N ARG A 255 -18.94 2.31 13.05
CA ARG A 255 -19.70 3.28 12.25
C ARG A 255 -18.99 3.58 10.93
N LEU A 256 -17.69 3.85 10.97
CA LEU A 256 -16.86 4.08 9.79
C LEU A 256 -16.99 2.92 8.78
N VAL A 257 -16.84 1.67 9.23
CA VAL A 257 -16.92 0.50 8.33
C VAL A 257 -18.33 0.34 7.76
N GLN A 258 -19.39 0.64 8.53
CA GLN A 258 -20.76 0.64 8.01
C GLN A 258 -20.97 1.71 6.93
N ASP A 259 -20.46 2.92 7.14
CA ASP A 259 -20.58 4.04 6.21
C ASP A 259 -19.78 3.75 4.93
N LEU A 260 -18.57 3.20 5.06
CA LEU A 260 -17.77 2.72 3.93
C LEU A 260 -18.48 1.61 3.15
N ARG A 261 -19.05 0.61 3.84
CA ARG A 261 -19.81 -0.46 3.16
C ARG A 261 -20.97 0.10 2.33
N ARG A 262 -21.69 1.11 2.85
CA ARG A 262 -22.75 1.79 2.09
C ARG A 262 -22.19 2.50 0.86
N ARG A 263 -21.06 3.20 1.00
CA ARG A 263 -20.39 3.89 -0.12
C ARG A 263 -19.97 2.91 -1.22
N LEU A 264 -19.37 1.78 -0.86
CA LEU A 264 -18.92 0.77 -1.82
C LEU A 264 -20.07 0.00 -2.50
N SER A 265 -21.29 0.12 -1.98
CA SER A 265 -22.48 -0.56 -2.53
C SER A 265 -23.40 0.37 -3.31
N ALA A 266 -23.07 1.67 -3.38
CA ALA A 266 -23.85 2.71 -4.07
C ALA A 266 -23.35 2.89 -5.50
#